data_AF-A0A6P4JBG4-F1
#
_entry.id   AF-A0A6P4JBG4-F1
#
_cell.length_a   1.000
_cell.length_b   1.000
_cell.length_c   1.000
_cell.angle_alpha   90.00
_cell.angle_beta   90.00
_cell.angle_gamma   90.00
#
_symmetry.space_group_name_H-M   'P 1'
#
loop_
_entity.id
_entity.type
_entity.pdbx_description
1 polymer ?
#
loop_
_entity_poly.entity_id
_entity_poly.type
_entity_poly.pdbx_seq_one_letter_code
_entity_poly.pdbx_strand_id
1 'polypeptide(L)'
;MKVIGLIVVVFVIFAFSELAAGQTAAELAAYKQMQQACIKELNIAANDANLLTTDKEVANPSEAVKCYHSCVYKKLGLIGDDNKPNNDKILKFAQIRFSSLTADKLKALLTSCGATKAATTCDFVFNFEKCVVKGFNG
;
A
#
# COMPACT_ATOMS: atom_id res chain seq x y z
N MET A 1 -17.44 27.02 -38.44
CA MET A 1 -16.85 25.81 -37.83
C MET A 1 -15.59 26.17 -37.05
N LYS A 2 -15.71 26.65 -35.81
CA LYS A 2 -14.54 26.95 -34.94
C LYS A 2 -14.93 27.09 -33.47
N VAL A 3 -16.21 27.40 -33.21
CA VAL A 3 -16.78 27.51 -31.85
C VAL A 3 -17.26 26.16 -31.29
N ILE A 4 -17.73 25.26 -32.16
CA ILE A 4 -18.26 23.94 -31.77
C ILE A 4 -17.16 23.01 -31.20
N GLY A 5 -15.93 23.10 -31.72
CA GLY A 5 -14.80 22.30 -31.22
C GLY A 5 -14.30 22.71 -29.83
N LEU A 6 -14.49 23.98 -29.45
CA LEU A 6 -14.05 24.51 -28.14
C LEU A 6 -15.00 24.08 -27.00
N ILE A 7 -16.30 23.96 -27.30
CA ILE A 7 -17.33 23.57 -26.32
C ILE A 7 -17.23 22.06 -25.97
N VAL A 8 -16.88 21.22 -26.93
CA VAL A 8 -16.73 19.76 -26.71
C VAL A 8 -15.52 19.45 -25.82
N VAL A 9 -14.43 20.21 -25.93
CA VAL A 9 -13.23 20.01 -25.10
C VAL A 9 -13.48 20.36 -23.63
N VAL A 10 -14.32 21.37 -23.34
CA VAL A 10 -14.61 21.80 -21.96
C VAL A 10 -15.50 20.79 -21.22
N PHE A 11 -16.46 20.15 -21.91
CA PHE A 11 -17.34 19.14 -21.29
C PHE A 11 -16.63 17.84 -20.92
N VAL A 12 -15.61 17.46 -21.70
CA VAL A 12 -14.83 16.24 -21.44
C VAL A 12 -13.96 16.39 -20.18
N ILE A 13 -13.47 17.58 -19.86
CA ILE A 13 -12.59 17.81 -18.70
C ILE A 13 -13.38 17.70 -17.37
N PHE A 14 -14.64 18.13 -17.32
CA PHE A 14 -15.44 18.06 -16.09
C PHE A 14 -15.82 16.62 -15.68
N ALA A 15 -15.98 15.70 -16.64
CA ALA A 15 -16.30 14.30 -16.37
C ALA A 15 -15.11 13.47 -15.81
N PHE A 16 -13.86 13.90 -16.04
CA PHE A 16 -12.69 13.19 -15.49
C PHE A 16 -12.43 13.49 -14.01
N SER A 17 -12.95 14.59 -13.49
CA SER A 17 -12.83 14.98 -12.07
C SER A 17 -13.53 13.99 -11.13
N GLU A 18 -14.66 13.41 -11.57
CA GLU A 18 -15.47 12.48 -10.78
C GLU A 18 -14.88 11.06 -10.77
N LEU A 19 -14.15 10.67 -11.82
CA LEU A 19 -13.48 9.38 -11.91
C LEU A 19 -12.32 9.25 -10.90
N ALA A 20 -11.56 10.32 -10.66
CA ALA A 20 -10.42 10.28 -9.76
C ALA A 20 -10.82 10.06 -8.28
N ALA A 21 -11.93 10.66 -7.85
CA ALA A 21 -12.48 10.46 -6.50
C ALA A 21 -13.13 9.08 -6.33
N GLY A 22 -13.81 8.57 -7.37
CA GLY A 22 -14.39 7.23 -7.35
C GLY A 22 -13.32 6.12 -7.31
N GLN A 23 -12.22 6.31 -8.04
CA GLN A 23 -11.12 5.35 -8.12
C GLN A 23 -10.37 5.22 -6.77
N THR A 24 -10.09 6.34 -6.10
CA THR A 24 -9.42 6.34 -4.80
C THR A 24 -10.27 5.70 -3.69
N ALA A 25 -11.59 5.90 -3.70
CA ALA A 25 -12.51 5.26 -2.75
C ALA A 25 -12.59 3.74 -2.98
N ALA A 26 -12.64 3.30 -4.25
CA ALA A 26 -12.65 1.89 -4.60
C ALA A 26 -11.32 1.19 -4.26
N GLU A 27 -10.19 1.85 -4.51
CA GLU A 27 -8.85 1.37 -4.15
C GLU A 27 -8.70 1.22 -2.63
N LEU A 28 -9.19 2.18 -1.84
CA LEU A 28 -9.18 2.10 -0.38
C LEU A 28 -10.09 0.97 0.15
N ALA A 29 -11.26 0.78 -0.46
CA ALA A 29 -12.17 -0.32 -0.10
C ALA A 29 -11.54 -1.69 -0.44
N ALA A 30 -10.94 -1.81 -1.62
CA ALA A 30 -10.21 -3.01 -2.03
C ALA A 30 -9.03 -3.30 -1.08
N TYR A 31 -8.28 -2.28 -0.67
CA TYR A 31 -7.21 -2.42 0.32
C TYR A 31 -7.73 -2.99 1.64
N LYS A 32 -8.81 -2.42 2.20
CA LYS A 32 -9.44 -2.93 3.42
C LYS A 32 -9.93 -4.37 3.27
N GLN A 33 -10.48 -4.73 2.11
CA GLN A 33 -10.89 -6.11 1.84
C GLN A 33 -9.70 -7.08 1.86
N MET A 34 -8.56 -6.70 1.26
CA MET A 34 -7.35 -7.53 1.30
C MET A 34 -6.79 -7.68 2.72
N GLN A 35 -6.81 -6.60 3.50
CA GLN A 35 -6.46 -6.64 4.92
C GLN A 35 -7.32 -7.65 5.69
N GLN A 36 -8.66 -7.58 5.56
CA GLN A 36 -9.58 -8.49 6.22
C GLN A 36 -9.41 -9.94 5.75
N ALA A 37 -9.18 -10.16 4.45
CA ALA A 37 -8.90 -11.48 3.91
C ALA A 37 -7.64 -12.09 4.55
N CYS A 38 -6.56 -11.31 4.70
CA CYS A 38 -5.32 -11.77 5.32
C CYS A 38 -5.44 -12.00 6.84
N ILE A 39 -6.19 -11.17 7.57
CA ILE A 39 -6.49 -11.40 8.99
C ILE A 39 -7.17 -12.76 9.17
N LYS A 40 -8.16 -13.05 8.31
CA LYS A 40 -8.90 -14.32 8.35
C LYS A 40 -8.04 -15.52 7.95
N GLU A 41 -7.28 -15.39 6.86
CA GLU A 41 -6.42 -16.47 6.33
C GLU A 41 -5.31 -16.86 7.31
N LEU A 42 -4.71 -15.88 7.98
CA LEU A 42 -3.62 -16.09 8.94
C LEU A 42 -4.12 -16.30 10.38
N ASN A 43 -5.43 -16.27 10.61
CA ASN A 43 -6.05 -16.41 11.92
C ASN A 43 -5.48 -15.43 12.97
N ILE A 44 -5.35 -14.15 12.59
CA ILE A 44 -4.79 -13.12 13.47
C ILE A 44 -5.83 -12.70 14.52
N ALA A 45 -5.41 -12.62 15.78
CA ALA A 45 -6.27 -12.18 16.87
C ALA A 45 -6.78 -10.74 16.65
N ALA A 46 -8.03 -10.47 17.04
CA ALA A 46 -8.69 -9.18 16.79
C ALA A 46 -7.90 -7.98 17.34
N ASN A 47 -7.23 -8.14 18.48
CA ASN A 47 -6.43 -7.08 19.09
C ASN A 47 -5.23 -6.69 18.20
N ASP A 48 -4.50 -7.68 17.68
CA ASP A 48 -3.37 -7.45 16.79
C ASP A 48 -3.83 -6.94 15.41
N ALA A 49 -4.95 -7.46 14.90
CA ALA A 49 -5.56 -7.02 13.65
C ALA A 49 -5.92 -5.52 13.66
N ASN A 50 -6.45 -5.01 14.78
CA ASN A 50 -6.74 -3.59 14.95
C ASN A 50 -5.47 -2.73 14.91
N LEU A 51 -4.38 -3.21 15.51
CA LEU A 51 -3.09 -2.51 15.46
C LEU A 51 -2.52 -2.49 14.03
N LEU A 52 -2.53 -3.65 13.36
CA LEU A 52 -2.02 -3.80 12.00
C LEU A 52 -2.78 -2.94 10.97
N THR A 53 -4.11 -2.86 11.08
CA THR A 53 -4.93 -2.06 10.15
C THR A 53 -4.86 -0.56 10.38
N THR A 54 -4.28 -0.13 11.50
CA THR A 54 -4.06 1.29 11.86
C THR A 54 -2.58 1.67 11.88
N ASP A 55 -1.73 0.84 11.27
CA ASP A 55 -0.27 1.04 11.16
C ASP A 55 0.43 1.21 12.51
N LYS A 56 -0.16 0.63 13.57
CA LYS A 56 0.42 0.60 14.91
C LYS A 56 1.27 -0.65 15.09
N GLU A 57 2.31 -0.51 15.90
CA GLU A 57 3.19 -1.62 16.22
C GLU A 57 2.49 -2.65 17.11
N VAL A 58 2.63 -3.93 16.73
CA VAL A 58 2.28 -5.08 17.59
C VAL A 58 3.53 -5.50 18.35
N ALA A 59 3.48 -5.44 19.68
CA ALA A 59 4.57 -5.90 20.53
C ALA A 59 4.66 -7.44 20.50
N ASN A 60 5.86 -7.98 20.39
CA ASN A 60 6.12 -9.44 20.33
C ASN A 60 5.26 -10.15 19.25
N PRO A 61 5.40 -9.78 17.97
CA PRO A 61 4.54 -10.26 16.92
C PRO A 61 4.70 -11.78 16.73
N SER A 62 3.57 -12.48 16.65
CA SER A 62 3.55 -13.88 16.20
C SER A 62 3.96 -14.00 14.73
N GLU A 63 4.23 -15.21 14.28
CA GLU A 63 4.57 -15.45 12.86
C GLU A 63 3.44 -15.01 11.92
N ALA A 64 2.18 -15.25 12.30
CA ALA A 64 1.00 -14.79 11.57
C ALA A 64 0.98 -13.25 11.43
N VAL A 65 1.29 -12.52 12.51
CA VAL A 65 1.36 -11.06 12.51
C VAL A 65 2.48 -10.56 11.58
N LYS A 66 3.64 -11.21 11.58
CA LYS A 66 4.74 -10.87 10.65
C LYS A 66 4.36 -11.12 9.20
N CYS A 67 3.64 -12.21 8.92
CA CYS A 67 3.22 -12.56 7.57
C CYS A 67 2.06 -11.70 7.03
N TYR A 68 1.37 -10.93 7.87
CA TYR A 68 0.22 -10.13 7.48
C TYR A 68 0.48 -9.23 6.27
N HIS A 69 1.51 -8.38 6.32
CA HIS A 69 1.82 -7.46 5.24
C HIS A 69 2.30 -8.20 3.98
N SER A 70 3.01 -9.33 4.14
CA SER A 70 3.37 -10.17 2.99
C SER A 70 2.13 -10.72 2.28
N CYS A 71 1.13 -11.19 3.04
CA CYS A 71 -0.15 -11.63 2.49
C CYS A 71 -0.87 -10.48 1.75
N VAL A 72 -0.98 -9.31 2.36
CA VAL A 72 -1.63 -8.14 1.75
C VAL A 72 -0.91 -7.75 0.45
N TYR A 73 0.42 -7.75 0.47
CA TYR A 73 1.25 -7.36 -0.68
C TYR A 73 1.17 -8.34 -1.84
N LYS A 74 1.01 -9.64 -1.55
CA LYS A 74 0.72 -10.63 -2.59
C LYS A 74 -0.67 -10.42 -3.20
N LYS A 75 -1.69 -10.20 -2.38
CA LYS A 75 -3.07 -9.96 -2.89
C LYS A 75 -3.21 -8.67 -3.70
N LEU A 76 -2.41 -7.65 -3.39
CA LEU A 76 -2.30 -6.41 -4.17
C LEU A 76 -1.40 -6.55 -5.41
N GLY A 77 -0.70 -7.68 -5.56
CA GLY A 77 0.28 -7.92 -6.63
C GLY A 77 1.52 -7.02 -6.55
N LEU A 78 1.84 -6.51 -5.35
CA LEU A 78 3.09 -5.80 -5.06
C LEU A 78 4.26 -6.78 -4.94
N ILE A 79 3.97 -8.01 -4.52
CA ILE A 79 4.90 -9.13 -4.50
C ILE A 79 4.27 -10.24 -5.36
N GLY A 80 5.01 -10.74 -6.35
CA GLY A 80 4.57 -11.84 -7.19
C GLY A 80 4.58 -13.19 -6.44
N ASP A 81 4.01 -14.22 -7.06
CA ASP A 81 3.99 -15.58 -6.51
C ASP A 81 5.40 -16.17 -6.36
N ASP A 82 6.35 -15.68 -7.16
CA ASP A 82 7.78 -15.99 -7.07
C ASP A 82 8.52 -15.20 -5.95
N ASN A 83 7.77 -14.48 -5.12
CA ASN A 83 8.24 -13.57 -4.08
C ASN A 83 9.08 -12.39 -4.60
N LYS A 84 9.00 -12.05 -5.90
CA LYS A 84 9.68 -10.88 -6.44
C LYS A 84 8.83 -9.61 -6.28
N PRO A 85 9.43 -8.48 -5.85
CA PRO A 85 8.73 -7.21 -5.75
C PRO A 85 8.41 -6.64 -7.14
N ASN A 86 7.23 -6.04 -7.28
CA ASN A 86 6.84 -5.20 -8.40
C ASN A 86 7.07 -3.73 -8.04
N ASN A 87 8.27 -3.23 -8.36
CA ASN A 87 8.73 -1.90 -7.93
C ASN A 87 7.80 -0.76 -8.39
N ASP A 88 7.22 -0.86 -9.59
CA ASP A 88 6.29 0.14 -10.11
C ASP A 88 5.00 0.20 -9.28
N LYS A 89 4.43 -0.97 -8.97
CA LYS A 89 3.22 -1.05 -8.13
C LYS A 89 3.51 -0.65 -6.69
N ILE A 90 4.66 -1.04 -6.14
CA ILE A 90 5.09 -0.65 -4.80
C ILE A 90 5.21 0.87 -4.70
N LEU A 91 5.86 1.52 -5.67
CA LEU A 91 5.99 2.97 -5.68
C LEU A 91 4.62 3.66 -5.76
N LYS A 92 3.74 3.21 -6.65
CA LYS A 92 2.37 3.76 -6.77
C LYS A 92 1.57 3.58 -5.47
N PHE A 93 1.60 2.39 -4.89
CA PHE A 93 0.92 2.11 -3.63
C PHE A 93 1.44 2.98 -2.49
N ALA A 94 2.76 3.13 -2.40
CA ALA A 94 3.40 3.97 -1.41
C ALA A 94 3.06 5.46 -1.60
N GLN A 95 2.91 5.95 -2.84
CA GLN A 95 2.48 7.33 -3.11
C GLN A 95 1.04 7.59 -2.67
N ILE A 96 0.16 6.60 -2.79
CA ILE A 96 -1.23 6.70 -2.31
C ILE A 96 -1.26 6.71 -0.78
N ARG A 97 -0.50 5.81 -0.15
CA ARG A 97 -0.46 5.64 1.31
C ARG A 97 0.27 6.78 2.04
N PHE A 98 1.32 7.31 1.44
CA PHE A 98 2.19 8.35 1.99
C PHE A 98 2.19 9.60 1.12
N SER A 99 0.99 10.07 0.74
CA SER A 99 0.77 11.16 -0.21
C SER A 99 1.34 12.52 0.22
N SER A 100 1.73 12.69 1.48
CA SER A 100 2.43 13.88 1.99
C SER A 100 3.92 13.91 1.66
N LEU A 101 4.53 12.78 1.26
CA LEU A 101 5.93 12.73 0.83
C LEU A 101 6.06 12.98 -0.68
N THR A 102 7.13 13.67 -1.07
CA THR A 102 7.50 13.76 -2.49
C THR A 102 7.98 12.40 -2.99
N ALA A 103 7.85 12.15 -4.30
CA ALA A 103 8.27 10.89 -4.90
C ALA A 103 9.75 10.56 -4.63
N ASP A 104 10.64 11.55 -4.61
CA ASP A 104 12.06 11.35 -4.32
C ASP A 104 12.32 10.95 -2.86
N LYS A 105 11.68 11.62 -1.90
CA LYS A 105 11.78 11.26 -0.48
C LYS A 105 11.23 9.86 -0.23
N LEU A 106 10.12 9.53 -0.88
CA LEU A 106 9.52 8.21 -0.77
C LEU A 106 10.42 7.13 -1.37
N LYS A 107 10.98 7.33 -2.57
CA LYS A 107 11.94 6.40 -3.16
C LYS A 107 13.17 6.18 -2.27
N ALA A 108 13.72 7.25 -1.70
CA ALA A 108 14.85 7.18 -0.79
C ALA A 108 14.51 6.35 0.46
N LEU A 109 13.32 6.57 1.06
CA LEU A 109 12.84 5.82 2.21
C LEU A 109 12.61 4.34 1.89
N LEU A 110 11.94 4.01 0.78
CA LEU A 110 11.72 2.63 0.37
C LEU A 110 13.06 1.91 0.10
N THR A 111 14.01 2.61 -0.50
CA THR A 111 15.35 2.07 -0.78
C THR A 111 16.12 1.79 0.51
N SER A 112 16.11 2.72 1.47
CA SER A 112 16.82 2.55 2.75
C SER A 112 16.23 1.41 3.57
N CYS A 113 14.90 1.28 3.62
CA CYS A 113 14.22 0.19 4.33
C CYS A 113 14.39 -1.17 3.64
N GLY A 114 14.47 -1.19 2.31
CA GLY A 114 14.67 -2.40 1.51
C GLY A 114 16.10 -2.96 1.53
N ALA A 115 17.07 -2.23 2.09
CA ALA A 115 18.47 -2.67 2.16
C ALA A 115 18.72 -3.77 3.22
N THR A 116 17.72 -4.10 4.04
CA THR A 116 17.85 -5.09 5.11
C THR A 116 17.64 -6.52 4.60
N LYS A 117 18.39 -7.48 5.16
CA LYS A 117 18.18 -8.90 4.91
C LYS A 117 17.32 -9.49 6.03
N ALA A 118 16.52 -10.49 5.70
CA ALA A 118 15.76 -11.25 6.69
C ALA A 118 15.76 -12.75 6.35
N ALA A 119 15.45 -13.59 7.34
CA ALA A 119 15.44 -15.04 7.20
C ALA A 119 14.29 -15.53 6.32
N THR A 120 13.14 -14.83 6.37
CA THR A 120 11.93 -15.17 5.60
C THR A 120 11.37 -13.95 4.90
N THR A 121 10.52 -14.16 3.90
CA THR A 121 9.76 -13.06 3.25
C THR A 121 8.85 -12.34 4.25
N CYS A 122 8.27 -13.06 5.22
CA CYS A 122 7.44 -12.44 6.25
C CYS A 122 8.26 -11.52 7.16
N ASP A 123 9.42 -11.97 7.64
CA ASP A 123 10.32 -11.13 8.43
C ASP A 123 10.81 -9.92 7.63
N PHE A 124 11.14 -10.10 6.34
CA PHE A 124 11.56 -9.00 5.47
C PHE A 124 10.47 -7.95 5.35
N VAL A 125 9.27 -8.34 4.93
CA VAL A 125 8.16 -7.40 4.71
C VAL A 125 7.73 -6.74 6.02
N PHE A 126 7.72 -7.48 7.13
CA PHE A 126 7.41 -6.92 8.45
C PHE A 126 8.41 -5.84 8.87
N ASN A 127 9.72 -6.12 8.75
CA ASN A 127 10.76 -5.15 9.09
C ASN A 127 10.76 -3.96 8.15
N PHE A 128 10.52 -4.19 6.86
CA PHE A 128 10.36 -3.15 5.85
C PHE A 128 9.23 -2.20 6.23
N GLU A 129 8.04 -2.72 6.56
CA GLU A 129 6.90 -1.88 6.95
C GLU A 129 7.16 -1.07 8.22
N LYS A 130 7.75 -1.71 9.25
CA LYS A 130 8.13 -0.98 10.46
C LYS A 130 9.09 0.17 10.16
N CYS A 131 10.07 -0.05 9.27
CA CYS A 131 11.02 0.97 8.87
C CYS A 131 10.33 2.12 8.11
N VAL A 132 9.46 1.80 7.13
CA VAL A 132 8.77 2.82 6.32
C VAL A 132 7.81 3.65 7.18
N VAL A 133 6.99 3.03 8.02
CA VAL A 133 6.06 3.75 8.92
C VAL A 133 6.84 4.63 9.90
N LYS A 134 7.94 4.14 10.46
CA LYS A 134 8.80 4.94 11.35
C LYS A 134 9.44 6.12 10.62
N GLY A 135 9.94 5.91 9.41
CA GLY A 135 10.56 6.97 8.59
C GLY A 135 9.57 7.96 8.00
N PHE A 136 8.29 7.60 7.91
CA PHE A 136 7.21 8.52 7.53
C PHE A 136 6.76 9.42 8.70
N ASN A 137 6.69 8.86 9.91
CA ASN A 137 6.26 9.57 11.11
C ASN A 137 7.34 10.41 11.79
N GLY A 138 8.60 10.31 11.34
CA GLY A 138 9.76 11.06 11.86
C GLY A 138 10.12 12.23 10.96
#